data_AF-A0A135VTT9-F1
#
_entry.id   AF-A0A135VTT9-F1
#
_cell.length_a   1.000
_cell.length_b   1.000
_cell.length_c   1.000
_cell.angle_alpha   90.00
_cell.angle_beta   90.00
_cell.angle_gamma   90.00
#
_symmetry.space_group_name_H-M   'P 1'
#
loop_
_entity.id
_entity.type
_entity.pdbx_description
1 polymer ?
#
loop_
_entity_poly.entity_id
_entity_poly.type
_entity_poly.pdbx_seq_one_letter_code
_entity_poly.pdbx_strand_id
1 'polypeptide(L)'
;MPPDFRSSELDFDEKALVIESLGRTVQMGQGAKFEQLIRSSNLSSVINVTGWTFEAVRVLLAVGEDKNAKLSLRNGQRCYTVVTYPRGPILSTLVESIVVGQW
;
A
#
# COMPACT_ATOMS: atom_id res chain seq x y z
N MET A 1 -10.51 -24.77 -29.39
CA MET A 1 -9.67 -23.70 -28.83
C MET A 1 -9.93 -23.66 -27.33
N PRO A 2 -8.91 -23.79 -26.47
CA PRO A 2 -9.09 -23.53 -25.04
C PRO A 2 -9.22 -22.01 -24.82
N PRO A 3 -9.95 -21.55 -23.78
CA PRO A 3 -10.07 -20.14 -23.48
C PRO A 3 -8.75 -19.59 -22.91
N ASP A 4 -8.35 -18.41 -23.38
CA ASP A 4 -7.18 -17.67 -22.93
C ASP A 4 -7.33 -17.24 -21.46
N PHE A 5 -6.62 -17.94 -20.57
CA PHE A 5 -6.54 -17.64 -19.13
C PHE A 5 -5.50 -16.53 -18.79
N ARG A 6 -5.18 -15.62 -19.71
CA ARG A 6 -4.08 -14.65 -19.53
C ARG A 6 -4.49 -13.19 -19.33
N SER A 7 -5.77 -12.87 -19.35
CA SER A 7 -6.24 -11.48 -19.30
C SER A 7 -6.35 -10.90 -17.89
N SER A 8 -6.34 -11.73 -16.84
CA SER A 8 -6.54 -11.27 -15.46
C SER A 8 -5.25 -10.91 -14.72
N GLU A 9 -4.11 -11.53 -15.05
CA GLU A 9 -2.85 -11.32 -14.32
C GLU A 9 -2.21 -9.96 -14.61
N LEU A 10 -2.31 -9.48 -15.86
CA LEU A 10 -1.77 -8.17 -16.26
C LEU A 10 -2.48 -7.00 -15.57
N ASP A 11 -3.78 -7.16 -15.29
CA ASP A 11 -4.64 -6.11 -14.71
C ASP A 11 -4.31 -5.83 -13.22
N PHE A 12 -3.70 -6.80 -12.53
CA PHE A 12 -3.31 -6.66 -11.12
C PHE A 12 -1.99 -5.90 -10.97
N ASP A 13 -0.99 -6.23 -11.79
CA ASP A 13 0.32 -5.56 -11.75
C ASP A 13 0.19 -4.08 -12.17
N GLU A 14 -0.69 -3.78 -13.14
CA GLU A 14 -0.95 -2.41 -13.56
C GLU A 14 -1.59 -1.58 -12.43
N LYS A 15 -2.53 -2.14 -11.68
CA LYS A 15 -3.15 -1.46 -10.52
C LYS A 15 -2.16 -1.23 -9.38
N ALA A 16 -1.27 -2.19 -9.13
CA ALA A 16 -0.20 -2.02 -8.14
C ALA A 16 0.71 -0.85 -8.51
N LEU A 17 1.14 -0.75 -9.78
CA LEU A 17 1.95 0.36 -10.28
C LEU A 17 1.25 1.71 -10.15
N VAL A 18 -0.07 1.76 -10.42
CA VAL A 18 -0.86 2.98 -10.25
C VAL A 18 -0.92 3.39 -8.78
N ILE A 19 -1.14 2.44 -7.86
CA ILE A 19 -1.12 2.70 -6.40
C ILE A 19 0.25 3.22 -5.96
N GLU A 20 1.33 2.57 -6.39
CA GLU A 20 2.72 2.99 -6.13
C GLU A 20 3.03 4.39 -6.62
N SER A 21 2.49 4.75 -7.78
CA SER A 21 2.68 6.09 -8.33
C SER A 21 1.87 7.15 -7.58
N LEU A 22 0.58 6.88 -7.36
CA LEU A 22 -0.34 7.81 -6.71
C LEU A 22 0.00 8.06 -5.25
N GLY A 23 0.53 7.06 -4.53
CA GLY A 23 0.92 7.17 -3.12
C GLY A 23 1.90 8.31 -2.83
N ARG A 24 2.67 8.77 -3.83
CA ARG A 24 3.57 9.93 -3.74
C ARG A 24 2.85 11.29 -3.72
N THR A 25 1.58 11.31 -4.08
CA THR A 25 0.81 12.55 -4.30
C THR A 25 -0.38 12.72 -3.36
N VAL A 26 -0.79 11.68 -2.64
CA VAL A 26 -1.98 11.72 -1.78
C VAL A 26 -1.75 12.72 -0.65
N GLN A 27 -2.52 13.81 -0.65
CA GLN A 27 -2.50 14.79 0.43
C GLN A 27 -3.60 14.50 1.45
N MET A 28 -3.47 15.12 2.63
CA MET A 28 -4.47 15.03 3.69
C MET A 28 -5.86 15.40 3.14
N GLY A 29 -6.86 14.56 3.38
CA GLY A 29 -8.23 14.74 2.86
C GLY A 29 -8.49 14.16 1.46
N GLN A 30 -7.45 13.71 0.73
CA GLN A 30 -7.59 12.99 -0.54
C GLN A 30 -7.59 11.46 -0.36
N GLY A 31 -7.45 10.98 0.88
CA GLY A 31 -7.32 9.56 1.22
C GLY A 31 -8.47 8.68 0.73
N ALA A 32 -9.72 9.17 0.72
CA ALA A 32 -10.89 8.34 0.40
C ALA A 32 -10.87 7.74 -1.02
N LYS A 33 -10.44 8.51 -2.03
CA LYS A 33 -10.33 7.99 -3.41
C LYS A 33 -9.20 6.98 -3.54
N PHE A 34 -8.09 7.25 -2.86
CA PHE A 34 -6.94 6.34 -2.82
C PHE A 34 -7.30 5.03 -2.10
N GLU A 35 -8.07 5.12 -1.02
CA GLU A 35 -8.59 3.97 -0.28
C GLU A 35 -9.45 3.06 -1.16
N GLN A 36 -10.38 3.63 -1.94
CA GLN A 36 -11.22 2.86 -2.87
C GLN A 36 -10.38 2.13 -3.93
N LEU A 37 -9.32 2.77 -4.44
CA LEU A 37 -8.40 2.16 -5.39
C LEU A 37 -7.66 0.97 -4.76
N ILE A 38 -7.13 1.15 -3.54
CA ILE A 38 -6.46 0.06 -2.81
C ILE A 38 -7.43 -1.08 -2.49
N ARG A 39 -8.67 -0.77 -2.09
CA ARG A 39 -9.68 -1.79 -1.77
C ARG A 39 -10.09 -2.61 -2.98
N SER A 40 -10.18 -2.00 -4.15
CA SER A 40 -10.49 -2.68 -5.41
C SER A 40 -9.30 -3.45 -6.01
N SER A 41 -8.11 -3.29 -5.43
CA SER A 41 -6.88 -3.96 -5.87
C SER A 41 -6.56 -5.18 -5.00
N ASN A 42 -5.87 -6.16 -5.60
CA ASN A 42 -5.35 -7.33 -4.90
C ASN A 42 -3.88 -7.07 -4.51
N LEU A 43 -3.63 -6.82 -3.23
CA LEU A 43 -2.30 -6.47 -2.70
C LEU A 43 -1.46 -7.71 -2.37
N SER A 44 -1.37 -8.66 -3.30
CA SER A 44 -0.61 -9.90 -3.08
C SER A 44 0.90 -9.72 -3.27
N SER A 45 1.34 -8.58 -3.81
CA SER A 45 2.73 -8.24 -4.12
C SER A 45 3.36 -7.29 -3.09
N VAL A 46 4.70 -7.18 -3.15
CA VAL A 46 5.44 -6.18 -2.37
C VAL A 46 5.15 -4.80 -2.95
N ILE A 47 4.63 -3.89 -2.12
CA ILE A 47 4.27 -2.53 -2.54
C ILE A 47 5.47 -1.61 -2.35
N ASN A 48 5.93 -0.97 -3.41
CA ASN A 48 6.96 0.05 -3.35
C ASN A 48 6.37 1.39 -2.84
N VAL A 49 6.68 1.72 -1.59
CA VAL A 49 6.24 2.94 -0.91
C VAL A 49 7.29 4.05 -0.91
N THR A 50 8.35 3.91 -1.72
CA THR A 50 9.42 4.90 -1.80
C THR A 50 8.88 6.28 -2.21
N GLY A 51 9.08 7.28 -1.35
CA GLY A 51 8.63 8.65 -1.58
C GLY A 51 7.11 8.85 -1.40
N TRP A 52 6.40 7.88 -0.83
CA TRP A 52 4.99 8.04 -0.50
C TRP A 52 4.78 9.09 0.60
N THR A 53 3.58 9.67 0.61
CA THR A 53 3.18 10.59 1.67
C THR A 53 2.75 9.82 2.93
N PHE A 54 2.78 10.50 4.08
CA PHE A 54 2.23 9.97 5.34
C PHE A 54 0.77 9.55 5.21
N GLU A 55 -0.03 10.34 4.49
CA GLU A 55 -1.45 10.03 4.28
C GLU A 55 -1.63 8.74 3.46
N ALA A 56 -0.87 8.57 2.37
CA ALA A 56 -0.94 7.36 1.55
C ALA A 56 -0.61 6.10 2.36
N VAL A 57 0.47 6.16 3.17
CA VAL A 57 0.87 5.03 4.02
C VAL A 57 -0.18 4.76 5.10
N ARG A 58 -0.77 5.79 5.73
CA ARG A 58 -1.87 5.61 6.69
C ARG A 58 -3.07 4.91 6.08
N VAL A 59 -3.52 5.36 4.90
CA VAL A 59 -4.65 4.76 4.20
C VAL A 59 -4.34 3.30 3.84
N LEU A 60 -3.13 3.02 3.34
CA LEU A 60 -2.72 1.65 3.02
C LEU A 60 -2.76 0.73 4.24
N LEU A 61 -2.21 1.19 5.37
CA LEU A 61 -2.23 0.41 6.62
C LEU A 61 -3.65 0.20 7.14
N ALA A 62 -4.54 1.20 7.04
CA ALA A 62 -5.93 1.06 7.44
C ALA A 62 -6.68 0.03 6.58
N VAL A 63 -6.49 0.05 5.25
CA VAL A 63 -7.07 -0.97 4.36
C VAL A 63 -6.48 -2.35 4.65
N GLY A 64 -5.19 -2.41 4.98
CA GLY A 64 -4.50 -3.62 5.40
C GLY A 64 -5.09 -4.23 6.68
N GLU A 65 -5.33 -3.40 7.70
CA GLU A 65 -5.96 -3.80 8.97
C GLU A 65 -7.37 -4.35 8.72
N ASP A 66 -8.20 -3.61 7.98
CA ASP A 66 -9.58 -3.98 7.68
C ASP A 66 -9.70 -5.30 6.92
N LYS A 67 -8.77 -5.56 6.00
CA LYS A 67 -8.72 -6.82 5.23
C LYS A 67 -7.99 -7.94 5.96
N ASN A 68 -7.45 -7.68 7.16
CA ASN A 68 -6.52 -8.58 7.86
C ASN A 68 -5.39 -9.07 6.93
N ALA A 69 -4.89 -8.19 6.06
CA ALA A 69 -3.91 -8.50 5.05
C ALA A 69 -2.49 -8.39 5.63
N LYS A 70 -1.59 -9.29 5.23
CA LYS A 70 -0.16 -9.15 5.51
C LYS A 70 0.47 -8.30 4.42
N LEU A 71 0.84 -7.07 4.77
CA LEU A 71 1.46 -6.16 3.80
C LEU A 71 2.98 -6.28 3.83
N SER A 72 3.57 -6.41 2.65
CA SER A 72 5.01 -6.27 2.46
C SER A 72 5.28 -4.97 1.73
N LEU A 73 6.01 -4.06 2.36
CA LEU A 73 6.28 -2.72 1.86
C LEU A 73 7.78 -2.56 1.61
N ARG A 74 8.15 -1.82 0.57
CA ARG A 74 9.54 -1.49 0.26
C ARG A 74 9.72 0.02 0.18
N ASN A 75 10.67 0.56 0.95
CA ASN A 75 11.16 1.93 0.81
C ASN A 75 12.65 1.91 0.48
N GLY A 76 13.00 2.17 -0.77
CA GLY A 76 14.35 2.02 -1.30
C GLY A 76 14.88 0.60 -1.07
N GLN A 77 15.93 0.48 -0.26
CA GLN A 77 16.53 -0.80 0.11
C GLN A 77 15.90 -1.44 1.36
N ARG A 78 14.99 -0.74 2.06
CA ARG A 78 14.37 -1.23 3.29
C ARG A 78 13.07 -1.96 2.97
N CYS A 79 12.87 -3.09 3.62
CA CYS A 79 11.64 -3.87 3.54
C CYS A 79 10.96 -3.89 4.91
N TYR A 80 9.65 -3.67 4.91
CA TYR A 80 8.80 -3.73 6.09
C TYR A 80 7.75 -4.80 5.86
N THR A 81 7.54 -5.67 6.84
CA THR A 81 6.43 -6.64 6.81
C THR A 81 5.51 -6.35 7.97
N VAL A 82 4.30 -5.90 7.66
CA VAL A 82 3.29 -5.62 8.67
C VAL A 82 2.54 -6.91 8.99
N VAL A 83 2.90 -7.51 10.11
CA VAL A 83 2.28 -8.74 10.64
C VAL A 83 1.18 -8.45 11.67
N THR A 84 1.18 -7.24 12.23
CA THR A 84 0.18 -6.77 13.19
C THR A 84 0.03 -5.27 13.02
N TYR A 85 -1.20 -4.77 13.02
CA TYR A 85 -1.50 -3.35 12.85
C TYR A 85 -1.56 -2.66 14.22
N PRO A 86 -0.56 -1.81 14.55
CA PRO A 86 -0.61 -1.04 15.78
C PRO A 86 -1.71 0.02 15.71
N ARG A 87 -2.19 0.49 16.87
CA ARG A 87 -3.20 1.54 16.98
C ARG A 87 -2.66 2.76 17.73
N GLY A 88 -3.31 3.90 17.54
CA GLY A 88 -3.00 5.13 18.26
C GLY A 88 -1.58 5.64 17.96
N PRO A 89 -0.83 6.15 18.96
CA PRO A 89 0.48 6.77 18.73
C PRO A 89 1.51 5.86 18.03
N ILE A 90 1.44 4.55 18.28
CA ILE A 90 2.37 3.58 17.68
C ILE A 90 2.15 3.47 16.16
N LEU A 91 0.90 3.62 15.70
CA LEU A 91 0.61 3.67 14.26
C LEU A 91 1.30 4.86 13.60
N SER A 92 1.25 6.02 14.22
CA SER A 92 1.92 7.22 13.70
C SER A 92 3.43 7.01 13.58
N THR A 93 4.08 6.44 14.60
CA THR A 93 5.51 6.12 14.55
C THR A 93 5.85 5.09 13.47
N LEU A 94 5.01 4.07 13.27
CA LEU A 94 5.20 3.11 12.19
C LEU A 94 5.11 3.79 10.81
N VAL A 95 4.10 4.64 10.61
CA VAL A 95 3.93 5.41 9.36
C VAL A 95 5.15 6.29 9.13
N GLU A 96 5.61 7.02 10.15
CA GLU A 96 6.81 7.86 10.06
C GLU A 96 8.04 7.04 9.67
N SER A 97 8.23 5.90 10.31
CA SER A 97 9.34 5.01 10.01
C SER A 97 9.32 4.50 8.57
N ILE A 98 8.14 4.11 8.07
CA ILE A 98 7.96 3.63 6.70
C ILE A 98 8.24 4.75 5.71
N VAL A 99 7.74 5.97 5.93
CA VAL A 99 7.87 7.10 4.99
C VAL A 99 9.30 7.64 4.97
N VAL A 100 9.87 7.94 6.13
CA VAL A 100 11.23 8.49 6.26
C VAL A 100 12.29 7.44 5.94
N GLY A 101 11.93 6.16 6.02
CA GLY A 101 12.88 5.08 5.86
C GLY A 101 13.91 5.09 6.99
N GLN A 102 13.49 5.37 8.22
CA GLN A 102 14.30 5.38 9.44
C GLN A 102 13.57 4.64 10.56
N TRP A 103 14.29 4.07 11.53
CA TRP A 103 13.71 3.43 12.72
C TRP A 103 14.37 4.07 13.94
#